data_AF-A0A9P3MZE3-F1
#
_entry.id   AF-A0A9P3MZE3-F1
#
_cell.length_a   1.000
_cell.length_b   1.000
_cell.length_c   1.000
_cell.angle_alpha   90.00
_cell.angle_beta   90.00
_cell.angle_gamma   90.00
#
_symmetry.space_group_name_H-M   'P 1'
#
loop_
_entity.id
_entity.type
_entity.pdbx_description
1 polymer ?
#
loop_
_entity_poly.entity_id
_entity_poly.type
_entity_poly.pdbx_seq_one_letter_code
_entity_poly.pdbx_strand_id
1 'polypeptide(L)'
;MDGGVRRGMDGSTNAGMHGNTLSSSTSSGAQGSLRNGALLLSCHTHCMALASSAWHGPGAPHVAGKTMAEAVGNWYFDREDTNLVDCPFPCNPTCPRAM
;
A
#
# COMPACT_ATOMS: atom_id res chain seq x y z
N MET A 1 -13.42 -4.23 -41.44
CA MET A 1 -14.14 -3.38 -40.46
C MET A 1 -13.43 -3.53 -39.11
N ASP A 2 -12.12 -3.27 -39.06
CA ASP A 2 -11.46 -1.96 -39.02
C ASP A 2 -11.47 -1.31 -37.65
N GLY A 3 -10.26 -1.02 -37.16
CA GLY A 3 -9.97 -0.05 -36.09
C GLY A 3 -9.95 -0.65 -34.67
N GLY A 4 -8.87 -0.58 -33.90
CA GLY A 4 -7.64 0.16 -34.09
C GLY A 4 -6.64 -0.11 -32.96
N VAL A 5 -5.37 -0.10 -33.35
CA VAL A 5 -4.19 0.42 -32.66
C VAL A 5 -4.21 0.46 -31.12
N ARG A 6 -3.27 -0.32 -30.57
CA ARG A 6 -2.72 -0.25 -29.21
C ARG A 6 -2.49 1.21 -28.80
N ARG A 7 -3.12 1.67 -27.72
CA ARG A 7 -2.64 2.83 -26.96
C ARG A 7 -1.84 2.32 -25.78
N GLY A 8 -0.59 2.77 -25.71
CA GLY A 8 0.38 2.38 -24.72
C GLY A 8 -0.01 2.82 -23.31
N MET A 9 0.57 2.14 -22.34
CA MET A 9 0.96 2.78 -21.09
C MET A 9 2.40 3.24 -21.31
N ASP A 10 2.56 4.30 -22.09
CA ASP A 10 3.80 5.07 -22.10
C ASP A 10 3.93 5.80 -20.76
N GLY A 11 4.96 5.40 -20.00
CA GLY A 11 5.57 6.15 -18.92
C GLY A 11 4.64 6.95 -18.01
N SER A 12 4.06 6.30 -16.99
CA SER A 12 3.87 7.00 -15.73
C SER A 12 5.25 7.27 -15.15
N THR A 13 5.71 8.49 -15.41
CA THR A 13 6.80 9.18 -14.73
C THR A 13 6.79 8.82 -13.25
N ASN A 14 7.94 8.35 -12.76
CA ASN A 14 8.24 8.38 -11.34
C ASN A 14 8.05 9.83 -10.88
N ALA A 15 6.95 10.14 -10.22
CA ALA A 15 6.81 11.39 -9.51
C ALA A 15 7.84 11.36 -8.38
N GLY A 16 9.03 11.88 -8.65
CA GLY A 16 10.04 12.10 -7.63
C GLY A 16 9.42 12.98 -6.55
N MET A 17 9.37 12.48 -5.32
CA MET A 17 9.08 13.32 -4.17
C MET A 17 10.26 14.29 -4.05
N HIS A 18 10.10 15.50 -4.57
CA HIS A 18 11.09 16.56 -4.40
C HIS A 18 11.25 16.81 -2.89
N GLY A 19 12.46 16.57 -2.39
CA GLY A 19 12.80 16.67 -0.99
C GLY A 19 12.62 18.09 -0.49
N ASN A 20 11.59 18.30 0.33
CA ASN A 20 11.47 19.48 1.16
C ASN A 20 12.10 19.16 2.51
N THR A 21 13.23 19.79 2.80
CA THR A 21 13.88 19.75 4.11
C THR A 21 12.90 20.29 5.16
N LEU A 22 12.29 19.40 5.94
CA LEU A 22 11.46 19.78 7.08
C LEU A 22 12.38 20.12 8.26
N SER A 23 12.53 21.41 8.55
CA SER A 23 13.12 21.84 9.82
C SER A 23 12.32 21.24 10.96
N SER A 24 12.99 20.43 11.77
CA SER A 24 12.43 19.76 12.94
C SER A 24 12.08 20.78 14.02
N SER A 25 10.82 21.23 14.01
CA SER A 25 10.17 21.81 15.18
C SER A 25 9.65 20.66 16.03
N THR A 26 10.32 20.37 17.14
CA THR A 26 9.83 19.44 18.17
C THR A 26 8.49 19.93 18.71
N SER A 27 7.39 19.43 18.15
CA SER A 27 6.09 19.43 18.80
C SER A 27 5.89 18.08 19.47
N SER A 28 6.06 18.07 20.78
CA SER A 28 5.67 16.97 21.66
C SER A 28 4.15 16.78 21.54
N GLY A 29 3.69 15.97 20.57
CA GLY A 29 2.25 15.76 20.35
C GLY A 29 1.80 14.99 19.12
N ALA A 30 2.65 14.69 18.12
CA ALA A 30 2.24 13.83 17.02
C ALA A 30 2.31 12.35 17.44
N GLN A 31 1.17 11.71 17.70
CA GLN A 31 1.08 10.29 18.07
C GLN A 31 1.16 9.33 16.86
N GLY A 32 1.78 9.73 15.75
CA GLY A 32 1.87 8.94 14.52
C GLY A 32 3.19 9.17 13.79
N SER A 33 3.57 8.27 12.87
CA SER A 33 4.79 8.46 12.07
C SER A 33 4.73 9.74 11.24
N LEU A 34 5.87 10.44 11.22
CA LEU A 34 6.11 11.62 10.38
C LEU A 34 6.48 11.24 8.94
N ARG A 35 6.55 9.94 8.63
CA ARG A 35 6.87 9.39 7.31
C ARG A 35 5.60 9.01 6.56
N ASN A 36 5.65 9.13 5.23
CA ASN A 36 4.60 8.60 4.38
C ASN A 36 4.62 7.06 4.42
N GLY A 37 3.44 6.45 4.29
CA GLY A 37 3.28 5.01 4.15
C GLY A 37 2.37 4.67 2.97
N ALA A 38 2.69 3.57 2.28
CA ALA A 38 1.91 3.01 1.19
C ALA A 38 1.75 1.50 1.38
N LEU A 39 0.54 0.99 1.14
CA LEU A 39 0.22 -0.42 1.10
C LEU A 39 -0.63 -0.68 -0.14
N LEU A 40 -0.06 -1.35 -1.13
CA LEU A 40 -0.75 -1.72 -2.37
C LEU A 40 -0.72 -3.23 -2.54
N LEU A 41 -1.89 -3.86 -2.48
CA LEU A 41 -2.07 -5.30 -2.66
C LEU A 41 -2.57 -5.59 -4.08
N SER A 42 -1.99 -6.59 -4.74
CA SER A 42 -2.40 -7.01 -6.08
C SER A 42 -3.60 -7.96 -6.04
N CYS A 43 -4.69 -7.45 -5.46
CA CYS A 43 -5.96 -8.14 -5.28
C CYS A 43 -7.10 -7.43 -6.01
N HIS A 44 -7.94 -8.19 -6.70
CA HIS A 44 -9.18 -7.68 -7.28
C HIS A 44 -10.30 -7.73 -6.23
N THR A 45 -10.46 -6.65 -5.46
CA THR A 45 -11.43 -6.56 -4.35
C THR A 45 -11.80 -5.11 -4.08
N HIS A 46 -12.97 -4.89 -3.45
CA HIS A 46 -13.49 -3.57 -3.09
C HIS A 46 -13.72 -3.48 -1.58
N CYS A 47 -13.76 -2.26 -1.02
CA CYS A 47 -14.02 -2.01 0.41
C CYS A 47 -13.15 -2.79 1.42
N MET A 48 -11.97 -3.28 1.04
CA MET A 48 -11.14 -4.17 1.87
C MET A 48 -10.85 -3.57 3.27
N ALA A 49 -10.62 -2.26 3.34
CA ALA A 49 -10.33 -1.56 4.59
C ALA A 49 -11.47 -1.64 5.64
N LEU A 50 -12.71 -1.89 5.22
CA LEU A 50 -13.86 -2.03 6.11
C LEU A 50 -14.05 -3.47 6.62
N ALA A 51 -13.42 -4.45 5.97
CA ALA A 51 -13.51 -5.86 6.35
C ALA A 51 -12.45 -6.18 7.41
N SER A 52 -12.83 -6.24 8.69
CA SER A 52 -11.91 -6.56 9.80
C SER A 52 -11.16 -7.88 9.61
N SER A 53 -11.78 -8.87 8.95
CA SER A 53 -11.15 -10.14 8.59
C SER A 53 -10.00 -10.03 7.59
N ALA A 54 -9.96 -8.96 6.78
CA ALA A 54 -8.86 -8.70 5.85
C ALA A 54 -7.65 -8.04 6.55
N TRP A 55 -7.83 -7.49 7.75
CA TRP A 55 -6.74 -6.78 8.45
C TRP A 55 -5.72 -7.70 9.09
N HIS A 56 -6.18 -8.80 9.69
CA HIS A 56 -5.31 -9.71 10.43
C HIS A 56 -5.94 -11.10 10.58
N GLY A 57 -5.12 -12.15 10.46
CA GLY A 57 -5.52 -13.55 10.64
C GLY A 57 -5.03 -14.47 9.52
N PRO A 58 -5.27 -15.80 9.63
CA PRO A 58 -4.70 -16.80 8.71
C PRO A 58 -5.11 -16.67 7.24
N GLY A 59 -6.24 -16.00 6.97
CA GLY A 59 -6.74 -15.74 5.60
C GLY A 59 -6.62 -14.29 5.16
N ALA A 60 -5.94 -13.43 5.93
CA ALA A 60 -5.77 -12.04 5.57
C ALA A 60 -4.77 -11.90 4.41
N PRO A 61 -5.06 -11.04 3.42
CA PRO A 61 -4.10 -10.74 2.37
C PRO A 61 -2.86 -10.08 2.98
N HIS A 62 -1.70 -10.43 2.47
CA HIS A 62 -0.42 -9.91 2.92
C HIS A 62 0.54 -9.68 1.76
N VAL A 63 1.46 -8.74 1.97
CA VAL A 63 2.57 -8.42 1.05
C VAL A 63 3.85 -8.41 1.87
N ALA A 64 4.92 -8.99 1.32
CA ALA A 64 6.19 -9.18 2.02
C ALA A 64 6.03 -9.84 3.42
N GLY A 65 5.05 -10.74 3.56
CA GLY A 65 4.76 -11.44 4.82
C GLY A 65 4.06 -10.60 5.89
N LYS A 66 3.59 -9.39 5.58
CA LYS A 66 2.90 -8.49 6.52
C LYS A 66 1.43 -8.33 6.16
N THR A 67 0.53 -8.48 7.13
CA THR A 67 -0.89 -8.16 6.98
C THR A 67 -1.11 -6.64 7.00
N MET A 68 -2.31 -6.18 6.64
CA MET A 68 -2.63 -4.74 6.70
C MET A 68 -2.48 -4.18 8.13
N ALA A 69 -2.89 -4.93 9.15
CA ALA A 69 -2.75 -4.51 10.55
C ALA A 69 -1.28 -4.33 10.96
N GLU A 70 -0.40 -5.22 10.51
CA GLU A 70 1.04 -5.13 10.80
C GLU A 70 1.68 -3.97 10.06
N ALA A 71 1.37 -3.82 8.76
CA ALA A 71 1.88 -2.71 7.94
C ALA A 71 1.43 -1.34 8.50
N VAL A 72 0.13 -1.16 8.72
CA VAL A 72 -0.43 0.09 9.25
C VAL A 72 0.06 0.34 10.68
N GLY A 73 0.18 -0.70 11.51
CA GLY A 73 0.72 -0.58 12.87
C GLY A 73 2.19 -0.15 12.88
N ASN A 74 3.02 -0.75 12.01
CA ASN A 74 4.43 -0.39 11.89
C ASN A 74 4.61 1.04 11.39
N TRP A 75 3.81 1.46 10.41
CA TRP A 75 3.74 2.85 9.98
C TRP A 75 3.29 3.76 11.12
N TYR A 76 2.14 3.51 11.74
CA TYR A 76 1.58 4.41 12.76
C TYR A 76 2.53 4.65 13.93
N PHE A 77 3.20 3.59 14.42
CA PHE A 77 4.12 3.67 15.55
C PHE A 77 5.59 3.94 15.16
N ASP A 78 5.87 4.30 13.91
CA ASP A 78 7.22 4.55 13.37
C ASP A 78 8.22 3.39 13.66
N ARG A 79 7.73 2.14 13.56
CA ARG A 79 8.54 0.94 13.81
C ARG A 79 9.34 0.49 12.59
N GLU A 80 8.80 0.72 11.39
CA GLU A 80 9.40 0.31 10.12
C GLU A 80 8.92 1.20 8.97
N ASP A 81 9.77 1.39 7.95
CA ASP A 81 9.34 1.99 6.69
C ASP A 81 8.27 1.10 6.04
N THR A 82 7.11 1.69 5.75
CA THR A 82 5.97 0.95 5.21
C THR A 82 5.62 1.51 3.84
N ASN A 83 6.44 1.19 2.84
CA ASN A 83 6.12 1.37 1.43
C ASN A 83 6.05 -0.01 0.75
N LEU A 84 4.98 -0.74 1.05
CA LEU A 84 4.77 -2.11 0.63
C LEU A 84 3.90 -2.14 -0.63
N VAL A 85 4.55 -2.24 -1.77
CA VAL A 85 3.89 -2.40 -3.07
C VAL A 85 4.07 -3.84 -3.53
N ASP A 86 2.96 -4.48 -3.85
CA ASP A 86 2.94 -5.86 -4.31
C ASP A 86 3.44 -6.00 -5.76
N CYS A 87 3.61 -7.24 -6.21
CA CYS A 87 4.00 -7.55 -7.60
C CYS A 87 2.91 -7.12 -8.61
N PRO A 88 3.23 -6.97 -9.91
CA PRO A 88 2.22 -6.67 -10.93
C PRO A 88 1.06 -7.67 -10.91
N PHE A 89 -0.18 -7.16 -10.84
CA PHE A 89 -1.39 -7.96 -10.85
C PHE A 89 -1.49 -8.86 -12.10
N PRO A 90 -2.02 -10.10 -12.01
CA PRO A 90 -2.51 -10.82 -10.83
C PRO A 90 -1.46 -11.79 -10.27
N CYS A 91 -0.94 -11.54 -9.06
CA CYS A 91 0.14 -12.36 -8.51
C CYS A 91 -0.05 -12.81 -7.06
N ASN A 92 -0.83 -12.09 -6.25
CA ASN A 92 -0.87 -12.34 -4.82
C ASN A 92 -1.81 -13.52 -4.48
N PRO A 93 -1.28 -14.67 -4.02
CA PRO A 93 -2.09 -15.86 -3.78
C PRO A 93 -2.91 -15.76 -2.49
N THR A 94 -2.68 -14.72 -1.69
CA THR A 94 -3.30 -14.48 -0.38
C THR A 94 -4.57 -13.65 -0.48
N CYS A 95 -4.88 -13.15 -1.69
CA CYS A 95 -6.08 -12.38 -1.94
C CYS A 95 -7.35 -13.14 -1.55
N PRO A 96 -8.33 -12.46 -0.94
CA PRO A 96 -9.62 -13.07 -0.66
C PRO A 96 -10.31 -13.47 -1.97
N ARG A 97 -10.90 -14.66 -2.00
CA ARG A 97 -11.62 -15.19 -3.17
C ARG A 97 -13.05 -14.65 -3.33
N ALA A 98 -13.59 -14.04 -2.28
CA ALA A 98 -14.90 -13.41 -2.26
C ALA A 98 -14.92 -12.33 -1.17
N MET A 99 -15.38 -11.12 -1.54
CA MET A 99 -16.07 -10.19 -0.67
C MET A 99 -17.43 -9.92 -1.29
#